data_AF-A0A1Q3CWT5-F1
#
_entry.id   AF-A0A1Q3CWT5-F1
#
_cell.length_a   1.000
_cell.length_b   1.000
_cell.length_c   1.000
_cell.angle_alpha   90.00
_cell.angle_beta   90.00
_cell.angle_gamma   90.00
#
_symmetry.space_group_name_H-M   'P 1'
#
loop_
_entity.id
_entity.type
_entity.pdbx_description
1 polymer ?
#
loop_
_entity_poly.entity_id
_entity_poly.type
_entity_poly.pdbx_seq_one_letter_code
_entity_poly.pdbx_strand_id
1 'polypeptide(L)'
;MTFMVVDTPSPYNVIIGRPRLNLMEAIVSTRYLLMKFPTRFGVGEARGDQQVARQCYKTAILEKGKDRVIPIANVELRGDVEPEHPQPVEDVIQVPLVEGDTERVFQVGSQLGEVEKGELITFLRNNKDVFAWSTEEVPVISPNVIVHKLSVDPMRPPTRKKKRNFSLERQ
;
A
#
# COMPACT_ATOMS: atom_id res chain seq x y z
N MET A 1 -19.34 12.40 9.06
CA MET A 1 -18.14 11.56 8.97
C MET A 1 -18.53 10.18 9.46
N THR A 2 -18.56 9.19 8.55
CA THR A 2 -19.06 7.84 8.86
C THR A 2 -17.88 6.97 9.29
N PHE A 3 -18.09 6.08 10.27
CA PHE A 3 -17.09 5.14 10.76
C PHE A 3 -17.68 3.74 10.77
N MET A 4 -16.86 2.76 10.42
CA MET A 4 -17.18 1.35 10.64
C MET A 4 -16.54 0.93 11.96
N VAL A 5 -17.35 0.46 12.90
CA VAL A 5 -16.88 -0.12 14.16
C VAL A 5 -16.87 -1.62 13.97
N VAL A 6 -15.70 -2.23 14.10
CA VAL A 6 -15.52 -3.69 14.02
C VAL A 6 -15.07 -4.17 15.38
N ASP A 7 -15.86 -5.05 16.00
CA ASP A 7 -15.50 -5.69 17.27
C ASP A 7 -14.64 -6.93 16.96
N THR A 8 -13.32 -6.73 16.92
CA THR A 8 -12.36 -7.79 16.61
C THR A 8 -11.08 -7.58 17.42
N PRO A 9 -10.44 -8.66 17.92
CA PRO A 9 -9.14 -8.56 18.58
C PRO A 9 -8.09 -8.11 17.57
N SER A 10 -7.74 -6.82 17.62
CA SER A 10 -6.75 -6.19 16.75
C SER A 10 -5.70 -5.46 17.60
N PRO A 11 -4.42 -5.47 17.22
CA PRO A 11 -3.40 -4.64 17.86
C PRO A 11 -3.58 -3.14 17.57
N TYR A 12 -4.54 -2.78 16.72
CA TYR A 12 -4.82 -1.40 16.32
C TYR A 12 -6.19 -0.96 16.84
N ASN A 13 -6.23 0.17 17.54
CA ASN A 13 -7.47 0.77 18.03
C ASN A 13 -8.27 1.46 16.90
N VAL A 14 -7.58 1.97 15.87
CA VAL A 14 -8.19 2.68 14.73
C VAL A 14 -7.32 2.47 13.49
N ILE A 15 -7.96 2.22 12.34
CA ILE A 15 -7.32 2.21 11.02
C ILE A 15 -7.80 3.43 10.25
N ILE A 16 -6.87 4.31 9.85
CA ILE A 16 -7.17 5.53 9.10
C ILE A 16 -6.59 5.36 7.69
N GLY A 17 -7.48 5.35 6.68
CA GLY A 17 -7.06 5.26 5.29
C GLY A 17 -6.40 6.54 4.76
N ARG A 18 -5.63 6.41 3.68
CA ARG A 18 -4.95 7.53 2.99
C ARG A 18 -5.88 8.71 2.62
N PRO A 19 -7.09 8.51 2.06
CA PRO A 19 -7.98 9.62 1.74
C PRO A 19 -8.31 10.48 2.97
N ARG A 20 -8.45 9.82 4.13
CA ARG A 20 -8.82 10.47 5.39
C ARG A 20 -7.64 11.19 6.05
N LEU A 21 -6.43 10.63 5.93
CA LEU A 21 -5.21 11.34 6.33
C LEU A 21 -5.00 12.61 5.49
N ASN A 22 -5.22 12.52 4.17
CA ASN A 22 -5.11 13.68 3.28
C ASN A 22 -6.15 14.76 3.61
N LEU A 23 -7.40 14.36 3.87
CA LEU A 23 -8.46 15.28 4.29
C LEU A 23 -8.13 16.01 5.60
N MET A 24 -7.41 15.35 6.50
CA MET A 24 -6.96 15.93 7.77
C MET A 24 -5.65 16.70 7.64
N GLU A 25 -5.06 16.80 6.44
CA GLU A 25 -3.69 17.31 6.21
C GLU A 25 -2.68 16.70 7.20
N ALA A 26 -2.89 15.42 7.51
CA ALA A 26 -2.16 14.73 8.55
C ALA A 26 -0.81 14.23 8.06
N ILE A 27 0.23 14.49 8.84
CA ILE A 27 1.59 13.99 8.60
C ILE A 27 1.89 12.91 9.63
N VAL A 28 2.20 11.70 9.16
CA VAL A 28 2.47 10.54 10.02
C VAL A 28 3.95 10.18 9.96
N SER A 29 4.58 10.09 11.12
CA SER A 29 5.91 9.51 11.30
C SER A 29 5.80 8.13 11.93
N THR A 30 6.03 7.10 11.11
CA THR A 30 6.06 5.70 11.57
C THR A 30 7.18 5.44 12.56
N ARG A 31 8.35 6.07 12.36
CA ARG A 31 9.52 5.91 13.24
C ARG A 31 9.26 6.38 14.67
N TYR A 32 8.54 7.48 14.82
CA TYR A 32 8.23 8.08 16.13
C TYR A 32 6.80 7.76 16.61
N LEU A 33 6.05 6.96 15.85
CA LEU A 33 4.63 6.68 16.09
C LEU A 33 3.84 7.98 16.36
N LEU A 34 4.09 9.02 15.57
CA LEU A 34 3.53 10.35 15.78
C LEU A 34 2.75 10.79 14.55
N MET A 35 1.51 11.23 14.75
CA MET A 35 0.69 11.87 13.74
C MET A 35 0.45 13.33 14.13
N LYS A 36 0.72 14.25 13.20
CA LYS A 36 0.46 15.68 13.32
C LYS A 36 -0.66 16.08 12.37
N PHE A 37 -1.55 16.96 12.80
CA PHE A 37 -2.61 17.48 11.95
C PHE A 37 -3.01 18.90 12.39
N PRO A 38 -3.43 19.79 11.47
CA PRO A 38 -3.93 21.10 11.82
C PRO A 38 -5.21 21.04 12.65
N THR A 39 -5.31 21.97 13.60
CA THR A 39 -6.51 22.24 14.41
C THR A 39 -6.72 23.74 14.50
N ARG A 40 -7.93 24.17 14.92
CA ARG A 40 -8.25 25.58 15.15
C ARG A 40 -7.36 26.29 16.18
N PHE A 41 -6.61 25.55 17.00
CA PHE A 41 -5.71 26.07 18.04
C PHE A 41 -4.23 25.82 17.74
N GLY A 42 -3.89 25.42 16.50
CA GLY A 42 -2.52 25.06 16.10
C GLY A 42 -2.40 23.58 15.71
N VAL A 43 -1.21 23.01 15.85
CA VAL A 43 -0.96 21.62 15.44
C VAL A 43 -1.35 20.64 16.55
N GLY A 44 -2.29 19.76 16.26
CA GLY A 44 -2.62 18.60 17.08
C GLY A 44 -1.61 17.48 16.89
N GLU A 45 -1.31 16.76 17.97
CA GLU A 45 -0.40 15.61 17.97
C GLU A 45 -1.09 14.38 18.56
N ALA A 46 -1.05 13.28 17.83
CA ALA A 46 -1.43 11.95 18.33
C ALA A 46 -0.16 11.08 18.40
N ARG A 47 0.20 10.63 19.60
CA ARG A 47 1.39 9.80 19.85
C ARG A 47 0.99 8.39 20.20
N GLY A 48 1.61 7.42 19.54
CA GLY A 48 1.56 6.02 19.92
C GLY A 48 2.59 5.70 21.01
N ASP A 49 2.31 4.65 21.77
CA ASP A 49 3.23 4.11 22.76
C ASP A 49 4.19 3.11 22.10
N GLN A 50 5.48 3.46 22.11
CA GLN A 50 6.52 2.63 21.49
C GLN A 50 6.78 1.32 22.24
N GLN A 51 6.59 1.28 23.56
CA GLN A 51 6.75 0.06 24.35
C GLN A 51 5.63 -0.91 24.04
N VAL A 52 4.39 -0.44 24.04
CA VAL A 52 3.22 -1.24 23.69
C VAL A 52 3.32 -1.72 22.25
N ALA A 53 3.68 -0.85 21.30
CA ALA A 53 3.85 -1.24 19.90
C ALA A 53 4.93 -2.33 19.72
N ARG A 54 6.05 -2.24 20.45
CA ARG A 54 7.10 -3.27 20.45
C ARG A 54 6.64 -4.56 21.11
N GLN A 55 5.87 -4.48 22.19
CA GLN A 55 5.30 -5.66 22.85
C GLN A 55 4.30 -6.34 21.94
N CYS A 56 3.33 -5.62 21.34
CA CYS A 56 2.41 -6.15 20.35
C CYS A 56 3.13 -6.81 19.18
N TYR A 57 4.19 -6.20 18.65
CA TYR A 57 5.01 -6.80 17.60
C TYR A 57 5.70 -8.09 18.07
N LYS A 58 6.27 -8.11 19.28
CA LYS A 58 6.88 -9.31 19.85
C LYS A 58 5.86 -10.41 20.10
N THR A 59 4.70 -10.09 20.67
CA THR A 59 3.60 -11.04 20.92
C THR A 59 3.06 -11.59 19.60
N ALA A 60 2.79 -10.74 18.62
CA ALA A 60 2.36 -11.16 17.28
C ALA A 60 3.42 -11.97 16.52
N ILE A 61 4.69 -11.94 16.92
CA ILE A 61 5.76 -12.80 16.40
C ILE A 61 5.88 -14.09 17.21
N LEU A 62 5.79 -14.03 18.54
CA LEU A 62 5.91 -15.20 19.42
C LEU A 62 4.68 -16.11 19.37
N GLU A 63 3.48 -15.56 19.23
CA GLU A 63 2.22 -16.33 19.14
C GLU A 63 2.10 -17.10 17.81
N LYS A 64 2.95 -16.80 16.81
CA LYS A 64 3.09 -17.58 15.56
C LYS A 64 3.73 -18.96 15.72
N GLY A 65 3.84 -19.48 16.94
CA GLY A 65 4.10 -20.90 17.16
C GLY A 65 2.92 -21.78 16.75
N LYS A 66 1.70 -21.24 16.65
CA LYS A 66 0.50 -21.95 16.16
C LYS A 66 -0.41 -20.98 15.41
N ASP A 67 -0.46 -21.17 14.11
CA ASP A 67 -1.37 -20.55 13.13
C ASP A 67 -1.32 -19.03 12.92
N ARG A 68 -0.96 -18.69 11.67
CA ARG A 68 -1.34 -17.50 10.89
C ARG A 68 -1.12 -16.13 11.55
N VAL A 69 0.08 -15.57 11.38
CA VAL A 69 0.22 -14.13 11.20
C VAL A 69 1.19 -13.87 10.03
N ILE A 70 0.84 -12.98 9.10
CA ILE A 70 1.70 -12.48 8.03
C ILE A 70 2.57 -11.35 8.62
N PRO A 71 3.91 -11.46 8.67
CA PRO A 71 4.76 -10.36 9.13
C PRO A 71 5.00 -9.36 7.99
N ILE A 72 4.66 -8.08 8.20
CA ILE A 72 4.95 -6.98 7.25
C ILE A 72 6.46 -6.61 7.23
N ALA A 73 7.29 -7.26 8.04
CA ALA A 73 8.73 -7.04 8.07
C ALA A 73 9.46 -8.33 7.64
N ASN A 74 9.38 -8.63 6.36
CA ASN A 74 10.34 -9.31 5.50
C ASN A 74 9.61 -9.62 4.18
N VAL A 75 9.58 -8.64 3.27
CA VAL A 75 9.50 -8.97 1.83
C VAL A 75 10.89 -9.51 1.47
N GLU A 76 11.19 -10.73 1.92
CA GLU A 76 12.15 -11.58 1.23
C GLU A 76 11.42 -12.03 -0.04
N LEU A 77 11.81 -11.46 -1.16
CA LEU A 77 11.48 -11.99 -2.48
C LEU A 77 12.12 -13.38 -2.60
N ARG A 78 11.40 -14.44 -2.24
CA ARG A 78 11.26 -15.70 -2.99
C ARG A 78 10.83 -16.87 -2.11
N GLY A 79 9.63 -17.34 -2.41
CA GLY A 79 9.25 -18.73 -2.55
C GLY A 79 7.92 -18.65 -3.28
N ASP A 80 7.81 -19.29 -4.44
CA ASP A 80 6.65 -19.21 -5.33
C ASP A 80 5.38 -19.67 -4.61
N VAL A 81 4.78 -18.78 -3.83
CA VAL A 81 3.41 -18.87 -3.37
C VAL A 81 2.71 -17.81 -4.20
N GLU A 82 2.04 -18.25 -5.25
CA GLU A 82 1.06 -17.45 -5.97
C GLU A 82 0.25 -16.68 -4.91
N PRO A 83 0.22 -15.34 -4.97
CA PRO A 83 -0.62 -14.59 -4.06
C PRO A 83 -2.04 -15.11 -4.29
N GLU A 84 -2.64 -15.75 -3.27
CA GLU A 84 -4.07 -16.00 -3.26
C GLU A 84 -4.72 -14.62 -3.38
N HIS A 85 -5.00 -14.24 -4.63
CA HIS A 85 -5.79 -13.07 -4.95
C HIS A 85 -7.10 -13.29 -4.20
N PRO A 86 -7.57 -12.31 -3.41
CA PRO A 86 -8.90 -12.40 -2.86
C PRO A 86 -9.83 -12.65 -4.04
N GLN A 87 -10.36 -13.87 -4.12
CA GLN A 87 -11.28 -14.23 -5.18
C GLN A 87 -12.50 -13.36 -4.96
N PRO A 88 -13.02 -12.72 -6.03
CA PRO A 88 -14.23 -11.94 -5.89
C PRO A 88 -15.30 -12.83 -5.26
N VAL A 89 -15.99 -12.30 -4.24
CA VAL A 89 -17.05 -13.00 -3.51
C VAL A 89 -18.20 -13.40 -4.45
N GLU A 90 -18.24 -12.78 -5.63
CA GLU A 90 -19.24 -12.93 -6.66
C GLU A 90 -18.58 -13.25 -8.01
N ASP A 91 -19.30 -13.96 -8.87
CA ASP A 91 -18.84 -14.23 -10.24
C ASP A 91 -18.60 -12.90 -10.98
N VAL A 92 -17.56 -12.86 -11.82
CA VAL A 92 -17.19 -11.67 -12.59
C VAL A 92 -17.35 -11.91 -14.09
N ILE A 93 -17.73 -10.84 -14.79
CA ILE A 93 -17.89 -10.82 -16.23
C ILE A 93 -16.72 -10.04 -16.82
N GLN A 94 -16.02 -10.66 -17.78
CA GLN A 94 -14.96 -9.99 -18.52
C GLN A 94 -15.57 -9.11 -19.61
N VAL A 95 -15.19 -7.84 -19.63
CA VAL A 95 -15.64 -6.86 -20.61
C VAL A 95 -14.41 -6.27 -21.32
N PRO A 96 -14.38 -6.27 -22.66
CA PRO A 96 -13.29 -5.66 -23.41
C PRO A 96 -13.34 -4.12 -23.27
N LEU A 97 -12.17 -3.54 -22.99
CA LEU A 97 -11.98 -2.10 -22.88
C LEU A 97 -12.12 -1.41 -24.23
N VAL A 98 -11.71 -2.09 -25.31
CA VAL A 98 -11.87 -1.62 -26.70
C VAL A 98 -12.57 -2.72 -27.49
N GLU A 99 -13.59 -2.37 -28.26
CA GLU A 99 -14.26 -3.32 -29.15
C GLU A 99 -13.26 -3.93 -30.14
N GLY A 100 -13.13 -5.25 -30.10
CA GLY A 100 -12.19 -6.02 -30.94
C GLY A 100 -10.88 -6.40 -30.26
N ASP A 101 -10.59 -5.90 -29.05
CA ASP A 101 -9.38 -6.26 -28.29
C ASP A 101 -9.72 -7.25 -27.17
N THR A 102 -9.22 -8.48 -27.28
CA THR A 102 -9.42 -9.55 -26.30
C THR A 102 -8.33 -9.60 -25.23
N GLU A 103 -7.21 -8.90 -25.43
CA GLU A 103 -6.14 -8.84 -24.43
C GLU A 103 -6.44 -7.80 -23.37
N ARG A 104 -7.11 -6.71 -23.75
CA ARG A 104 -7.41 -5.59 -22.86
C ARG A 104 -8.81 -5.68 -22.26
N VAL A 105 -8.98 -6.53 -21.25
CA VAL A 105 -10.26 -6.75 -20.55
C VAL A 105 -10.24 -6.23 -19.10
N PHE A 106 -11.39 -5.80 -18.61
CA PHE A 106 -11.63 -5.55 -17.19
C PHE A 106 -12.77 -6.44 -16.67
N GLN A 107 -12.79 -6.67 -15.36
CA GLN A 107 -13.77 -7.53 -14.70
C GLN A 107 -14.84 -6.68 -13.99
N VAL A 108 -16.11 -7.01 -14.21
CA VAL A 108 -17.26 -6.36 -13.56
C VAL A 108 -18.05 -7.43 -12.81
N GLY A 109 -18.53 -7.13 -11.60
CA GLY A 109 -19.36 -8.06 -10.82
C GLY A 109 -20.64 -8.46 -11.58
N SER A 110 -20.96 -9.75 -11.55
CA SER A 110 -22.14 -10.31 -12.24
C SER A 110 -23.47 -9.83 -11.64
N GLN A 111 -23.50 -9.48 -10.35
CA GLN A 111 -24.71 -9.07 -9.64
C GLN A 111 -25.01 -7.57 -9.76
N LEU A 112 -24.16 -6.81 -10.46
CA LEU A 112 -24.38 -5.38 -10.68
C LEU A 112 -25.62 -5.17 -11.55
N GLY A 113 -26.51 -4.24 -11.15
CA GLY A 113 -27.73 -3.95 -11.90
C GLY A 113 -27.43 -3.53 -13.35
N GLU A 114 -28.30 -3.87 -14.31
CA GLU A 114 -28.02 -3.64 -15.73
C GLU A 114 -27.70 -2.17 -16.07
N VAL A 115 -28.40 -1.24 -15.42
CA VAL A 115 -28.19 0.20 -15.59
C VAL A 115 -26.81 0.61 -15.07
N GLU A 116 -26.49 0.26 -13.82
CA GLU A 116 -25.21 0.58 -13.17
C GLU A 116 -24.03 -0.06 -13.90
N LYS A 117 -24.22 -1.29 -14.39
CA LYS A 117 -23.24 -2.00 -15.21
C LYS A 117 -22.97 -1.28 -16.52
N GLY A 118 -24.01 -0.80 -17.20
CA GLY A 118 -23.88 0.00 -18.42
C GLY A 118 -23.13 1.32 -18.19
N GLU A 119 -23.47 2.03 -17.12
CA GLU A 119 -22.79 3.27 -16.73
C GLU A 119 -21.32 3.04 -16.39
N LEU A 120 -21.01 2.00 -15.60
CA LEU A 120 -19.66 1.65 -15.22
C LEU A 120 -18.81 1.26 -16.43
N ILE A 121 -19.33 0.41 -17.33
CA ILE A 121 -18.63 0.03 -18.56
C ILE A 121 -18.32 1.26 -19.41
N THR A 122 -19.29 2.15 -19.58
CA THR A 122 -19.12 3.38 -20.36
C THR A 122 -18.07 4.29 -19.73
N PHE A 123 -18.13 4.46 -18.40
CA PHE A 123 -17.15 5.24 -17.66
C PHE A 123 -15.73 4.70 -17.81
N LEU A 124 -15.54 3.38 -17.67
CA LEU A 124 -14.23 2.74 -17.78
C LEU A 124 -13.67 2.86 -19.21
N ARG A 125 -14.52 2.71 -20.23
CA ARG A 125 -14.13 2.90 -21.65
C ARG A 125 -13.71 4.34 -21.94
N ASN A 126 -14.39 5.32 -21.35
CA ASN A 126 -14.06 6.73 -21.51
C ASN A 126 -12.73 7.12 -20.85
N ASN A 127 -12.27 6.37 -19.84
CA ASN A 127 -11.03 6.61 -19.09
C ASN A 127 -9.96 5.54 -19.40
N LYS A 128 -9.91 5.07 -20.65
CA LYS A 128 -8.98 4.01 -21.07
C LYS A 128 -7.48 4.37 -20.94
N ASP A 129 -7.16 5.65 -20.82
CA ASP A 129 -5.80 6.21 -20.69
C ASP A 129 -5.26 6.19 -19.24
N VAL A 130 -6.14 6.04 -18.25
CA VAL A 130 -5.75 5.89 -16.82
C VAL A 130 -5.12 4.51 -16.55
N PHE A 131 -5.39 3.58 -17.45
CA PHE A 131 -5.06 2.18 -17.39
C PHE A 131 -3.74 1.90 -18.11
N ALA A 132 -2.84 1.12 -17.47
CA ALA A 132 -1.54 0.78 -18.03
C ALA A 132 -1.33 -0.73 -17.97
N TRP A 133 -1.30 -1.38 -19.14
CA TRP A 133 -1.25 -2.84 -19.24
C TRP A 133 0.18 -3.38 -19.27
N SER A 134 1.13 -2.49 -19.50
CA SER A 134 2.54 -2.76 -19.32
C SER A 134 3.20 -1.64 -18.52
N THR A 135 4.37 -1.93 -17.97
CA THR A 135 5.21 -0.94 -17.29
C THR A 135 5.67 0.19 -18.22
N GLU A 136 5.58 0.01 -19.53
CA GLU A 136 5.98 0.98 -20.55
C GLU A 136 4.88 2.02 -20.83
N GLU A 137 3.62 1.66 -20.57
CA GLU A 137 2.45 2.53 -20.74
C GLU A 137 2.28 3.54 -19.58
N VAL A 138 2.91 3.29 -18.43
CA VAL A 138 2.87 4.22 -17.29
C VAL A 138 3.85 5.38 -17.54
N PRO A 139 3.38 6.64 -17.63
CA PRO A 139 4.29 7.77 -17.71
C PRO A 139 5.16 7.81 -16.45
N VAL A 140 6.47 7.60 -16.63
CA VAL A 140 7.44 7.59 -15.54
C VAL A 140 7.35 8.91 -14.76
N ILE A 141 7.31 8.83 -13.43
CA ILE A 141 7.36 10.02 -12.58
C ILE A 141 8.64 10.79 -12.92
N SER A 142 8.51 12.07 -13.25
CA SER A 142 9.65 12.91 -13.65
C SER A 142 10.82 12.70 -12.68
N PRO A 143 12.05 12.47 -13.18
CA PRO A 143 13.25 12.38 -12.34
C PRO A 143 13.40 13.57 -11.40
N ASN A 144 12.92 14.75 -11.78
CA ASN A 144 12.94 15.95 -10.92
C ASN A 144 12.08 15.81 -9.66
N VAL A 145 11.08 14.91 -9.67
CA VAL A 145 10.16 14.65 -8.56
C VAL A 145 10.62 13.44 -7.74
N ILE A 146 11.10 12.38 -8.40
CA ILE A 146 11.46 11.11 -7.72
C ILE A 146 12.94 11.04 -7.29
N VAL A 147 13.83 11.84 -7.88
CA VAL A 147 15.25 11.85 -7.50
C VAL A 147 15.47 12.79 -6.31
N HIS A 148 15.97 12.22 -5.22
CA HIS A 148 16.49 13.01 -4.10
C HIS A 148 17.94 13.39 -4.35
N LYS A 149 18.25 14.69 -4.38
CA LYS A 149 19.62 15.19 -4.41
C LYS A 149 20.21 15.12 -3.00
N LEU A 150 21.20 14.25 -2.81
CA LEU A 150 21.98 14.25 -1.58
C LEU A 150 22.87 15.48 -1.55
N SER A 151 22.88 16.21 -0.42
CA SER A 151 23.81 17.32 -0.20
C SER A 151 25.20 16.76 0.10
N VAL A 152 25.93 16.43 -0.96
CA VAL A 152 27.31 15.94 -0.89
C VAL A 152 28.25 17.09 -1.23
N ASP A 153 29.30 17.27 -0.43
CA ASP A 153 30.38 18.20 -0.71
C ASP A 153 31.19 17.69 -1.92
N PRO A 154 31.20 18.40 -3.07
CA PRO A 154 31.92 17.98 -4.27
C PRO A 154 33.44 17.98 -4.10
N MET A 155 33.96 18.69 -3.09
CA MET A 155 35.39 18.70 -2.78
C MET A 155 35.83 17.46 -1.98
N ARG A 156 34.89 16.67 -1.45
CA ARG A 156 35.21 15.41 -0.77
C ARG A 156 35.34 14.26 -1.77
N PRO A 157 36.48 13.55 -1.81
CA PRO A 157 36.65 12.42 -2.70
C PRO A 157 35.71 11.26 -2.32
N PRO A 158 35.17 10.52 -3.30
CA PRO A 158 34.31 9.38 -3.03
C PRO A 158 35.08 8.30 -2.27
N THR A 159 34.50 7.83 -1.16
CA THR A 159 35.10 6.77 -0.34
C THR A 159 34.51 5.42 -0.72
N ARG A 160 35.31 4.56 -1.36
CA ARG A 160 34.92 3.16 -1.62
C ARG A 160 35.09 2.32 -0.37
N LYS A 161 34.00 1.93 0.29
CA LYS A 161 34.04 0.97 1.39
C LYS A 161 34.17 -0.45 0.83
N LYS A 162 35.11 -1.24 1.38
CA LYS A 162 35.24 -2.66 1.04
C LYS A 162 33.95 -3.39 1.40
N LYS A 163 33.42 -4.21 0.49
CA LYS A 163 32.26 -5.08 0.74
C LYS A 163 32.58 -5.92 1.99
N ARG A 164 31.72 -5.88 3.00
CA ARG A 164 31.84 -6.80 4.14
C ARG A 164 31.38 -8.17 3.67
N ASN A 165 32.16 -9.20 3.96
CA ASN A 165 31.71 -10.57 3.80
C ASN A 165 30.65 -10.81 4.87
N PHE A 166 29.41 -11.01 4.44
CA PHE A 166 28.37 -11.54 5.32
C PHE A 166 28.58 -13.05 5.43
N SER A 167 28.52 -13.61 6.64
CA SER A 167 28.52 -15.05 6.87
C SER A 167 27.19 -15.66 6.39
N LEU A 168 27.22 -16.96 6.07
CA LEU A 168 26.09 -17.74 5.53
C LEU A 168 24.89 -17.91 6.48
N GLU A 169 24.94 -17.42 7.71
CA GLU A 169 23.81 -17.53 8.64
C GLU A 169 22.75 -16.44 8.37
N ARG A 170 22.07 -16.56 7.23
CA ARG A 170 20.65 -16.22 7.02
C ARG A 170 20.18 -16.99 5.79
N GLN A 171 19.75 -18.23 5.98
CA GLN A 171 18.93 -18.97 5.04
C GLN A 171 17.77 -19.57 5.82
#